data_AF-A0A2U3Q7P9-F1
#
_entry.id   AF-A0A2U3Q7P9-F1
#
_cell.length_a   1.000
_cell.length_b   1.000
_cell.length_c   1.000
_cell.angle_alpha   90.00
_cell.angle_beta   90.00
_cell.angle_gamma   90.00
#
_symmetry.space_group_name_H-M   'P 1'
#
loop_
_entity.id
_entity.type
_entity.pdbx_description
1 polymer ?
#
loop_
_entity_poly.entity_id
_entity_poly.type
_entity_poly.pdbx_seq_one_letter_code
_entity_poly.pdbx_strand_id
1 'polypeptide(L)'
;MARAHQAGWSPTPSQMTSKVDARGYFVLSKHVDVTFTIFEPIEVQLFDFTEAGIIFSLGIEIDPDGTTPSFESSYGVHGRIKARRVAVSFEPRAAGSS
;
A
#
# COMPACT_ATOMS: atom_id res chain seq x y z
N MET A 1 36.78 1.19 28.48
CA MET A 1 36.27 1.67 27.18
C MET A 1 35.66 0.48 26.46
N ALA A 2 34.32 0.41 26.36
CA ALA A 2 33.62 -0.71 25.72
C ALA A 2 32.93 -0.20 24.45
N ARG A 3 33.21 -0.83 23.31
CA ARG A 3 32.62 -0.52 22.01
C ARG A 3 31.29 -1.28 21.90
N ALA A 4 30.18 -0.56 21.79
CA ALA A 4 28.89 -1.16 21.47
C ALA A 4 28.85 -1.53 19.97
N HIS A 5 28.64 -2.81 19.67
CA HIS A 5 28.25 -3.28 18.35
C HIS A 5 26.78 -2.92 18.14
N GLN A 6 26.50 -1.92 17.29
CA GLN A 6 25.15 -1.72 16.75
C GLN A 6 24.97 -2.68 15.57
N ALA A 7 24.21 -3.75 15.78
CA ALA A 7 23.68 -4.56 14.69
C ALA A 7 22.57 -3.74 14.02
N GLY A 8 22.91 -3.09 12.90
CA GLY A 8 21.97 -2.34 12.08
C GLY A 8 20.99 -3.26 11.36
N TRP A 9 19.76 -3.31 11.86
CA TRP A 9 18.60 -3.76 11.10
C TRP A 9 18.53 -3.01 9.77
N SER A 10 18.50 -3.73 8.64
CA SER A 10 18.41 -3.15 7.29
C SER A 10 17.07 -3.52 6.64
N PRO A 11 16.06 -2.64 6.67
CA PRO A 11 14.88 -2.79 5.83
C PRO A 11 15.19 -2.10 4.49
N THR A 12 15.15 -2.81 3.37
CA THR A 12 15.04 -2.14 2.07
C THR A 12 13.72 -2.51 1.40
N PRO A 13 12.62 -1.80 1.71
CA PRO A 13 11.50 -1.72 0.80
C PRO A 13 11.83 -0.63 -0.24
N SER A 14 11.96 -1.04 -1.51
CA SER A 14 12.13 -0.23 -2.71
C SER A 14 13.45 0.55 -2.89
N GLN A 15 14.13 0.30 -4.01
CA GLN A 15 15.29 1.05 -4.47
C GLN A 15 14.82 2.14 -5.44
N MET A 16 14.81 3.41 -5.00
CA MET A 16 14.62 4.54 -5.92
C MET A 16 15.88 4.68 -6.79
N THR A 17 15.75 4.49 -8.11
CA THR A 17 16.85 4.74 -9.04
C THR A 17 16.72 6.14 -9.61
N SER A 18 17.81 6.91 -9.67
CA SER A 18 17.89 8.24 -10.30
C SER A 18 17.84 8.20 -11.84
N LYS A 19 17.38 7.09 -12.42
CA LYS A 19 17.33 6.90 -13.86
C LYS A 19 16.22 7.75 -14.45
N VAL A 20 16.52 8.48 -15.51
CA VAL A 20 15.56 9.31 -16.25
C VAL A 20 15.35 8.77 -17.66
N ASP A 21 14.15 8.92 -18.23
CA ASP A 21 13.84 8.56 -19.62
C ASP A 21 14.43 9.60 -20.60
N ALA A 22 14.30 9.34 -21.92
CA ALA A 22 14.81 10.24 -22.96
C ALA A 22 14.13 11.63 -22.97
N ARG A 23 13.03 11.81 -22.23
CA ARG A 23 12.29 13.06 -22.08
C ARG A 23 12.59 13.74 -20.73
N GLY A 24 13.43 13.14 -19.88
CA GLY A 24 13.85 13.69 -18.59
C GLY A 24 12.98 13.30 -17.39
N TYR A 25 12.06 12.34 -17.51
CA TYR A 25 11.22 11.88 -16.41
C TYR A 25 11.85 10.74 -15.62
N PHE A 26 11.72 10.72 -14.28
CA PHE A 26 12.19 9.62 -13.46
C PHE A 26 11.54 8.29 -13.85
N VAL A 27 12.36 7.27 -14.09
CA VAL A 27 11.92 5.90 -14.37
C VAL A 27 11.55 5.24 -13.05
N LEU A 28 10.25 5.13 -12.80
CA LEU A 28 9.69 4.40 -11.66
C LEU A 28 9.91 2.90 -11.90
N SER A 29 10.76 2.29 -11.08
CA SER A 29 11.36 1.01 -11.43
C SER A 29 10.46 -0.21 -11.21
N LYS A 30 9.40 -0.14 -10.37
CA LYS A 30 8.43 -1.24 -10.18
C LYS A 30 7.09 -0.72 -9.64
N HIS A 31 6.09 -0.60 -10.51
CA HIS A 31 4.71 -0.51 -10.05
C HIS A 31 4.18 -1.93 -9.83
N VAL A 32 3.49 -2.15 -8.72
CA VAL A 32 2.72 -3.36 -8.47
C VAL A 32 1.27 -2.97 -8.30
N ASP A 33 0.39 -3.75 -8.92
CA ASP A 33 -1.03 -3.67 -8.64
C ASP A 33 -1.29 -4.53 -7.39
N VAL A 34 -1.88 -3.91 -6.37
CA VAL A 34 -2.22 -4.59 -5.12
C VAL A 34 -3.74 -4.70 -5.05
N THR A 35 -4.25 -5.93 -4.99
CA THR A 35 -5.69 -6.16 -4.87
C THR A 35 -6.01 -6.68 -3.47
N PHE A 36 -6.88 -5.95 -2.76
CA PHE A 36 -7.49 -6.42 -1.51
C PHE A 36 -8.84 -7.04 -1.82
N THR A 37 -9.00 -8.33 -1.54
CA THR A 37 -10.30 -9.01 -1.62
C THR A 37 -10.89 -9.13 -0.22
N ILE A 38 -12.06 -8.54 -0.03
CA ILE A 38 -12.77 -8.51 1.26
C ILE A 38 -13.78 -9.66 1.30
N PHE A 39 -13.72 -10.50 2.32
CA PHE A 39 -14.65 -11.61 2.53
C PHE A 39 -15.44 -11.41 3.82
N GLU A 40 -16.75 -11.62 3.75
CA GLU A 40 -17.66 -11.52 4.88
C GLU A 40 -17.52 -10.15 5.59
N PRO A 41 -17.86 -9.05 4.89
CA PRO A 41 -17.80 -7.71 5.48
C PRO A 41 -18.75 -7.63 6.69
N ILE A 42 -18.22 -7.12 7.79
CA ILE A 42 -18.93 -6.88 9.06
C ILE A 42 -19.42 -5.43 9.11
N GLU A 43 -18.57 -4.49 8.71
CA GLU A 43 -18.86 -3.05 8.74
C GLU A 43 -18.13 -2.36 7.57
N VAL A 44 -18.82 -1.45 6.89
CA VAL A 44 -18.25 -0.61 5.83
C VAL A 44 -18.58 0.83 6.15
N GLN A 45 -17.55 1.65 6.34
CA GLN A 45 -17.68 3.10 6.47
C GLN A 45 -16.68 3.75 5.52
N LEU A 46 -17.15 4.16 4.35
CA LEU A 46 -16.34 4.83 3.34
C LEU A 46 -16.94 6.19 3.01
N PHE A 47 -16.08 7.19 2.86
CA PHE A 47 -16.42 8.57 2.53
C PHE A 47 -15.66 9.01 1.28
N ASP A 48 -16.25 9.93 0.52
CA ASP A 48 -15.69 10.48 -0.72
C ASP A 48 -15.21 9.41 -1.71
N PHE A 49 -15.86 8.25 -1.71
CA PHE A 49 -15.48 7.08 -2.51
C PHE A 49 -15.70 7.33 -4.01
N THR A 50 -14.61 7.48 -4.75
CA THR A 50 -14.58 7.68 -6.20
C THR A 50 -13.98 6.47 -6.91
N GLU A 51 -14.20 6.36 -8.23
CA GLU A 51 -13.64 5.28 -9.07
C GLU A 51 -12.10 5.26 -9.05
N ALA A 52 -11.47 6.44 -9.02
CA ALA A 52 -10.03 6.61 -8.85
C ALA A 52 -9.73 7.56 -7.69
N GLY A 53 -8.87 7.12 -6.77
CA GLY A 53 -8.44 7.87 -5.61
C GLY A 53 -6.93 7.75 -5.37
N ILE A 54 -6.39 8.65 -4.55
CA ILE A 54 -5.00 8.67 -4.11
C ILE A 54 -4.99 8.45 -2.60
N ILE A 55 -4.51 7.28 -2.18
CA ILE A 55 -4.35 6.94 -0.77
C ILE A 55 -3.02 7.52 -0.27
N PHE A 56 -3.06 8.27 0.83
CA PHE A 56 -1.87 8.73 1.54
C PHE A 56 -1.33 7.62 2.44
N SER A 57 -2.21 7.02 3.25
CA SER A 57 -1.85 5.93 4.15
C SER A 57 -2.89 4.79 4.13
N LEU A 58 -2.40 3.55 4.25
CA LEU A 58 -3.18 2.34 4.39
C LEU A 58 -2.79 1.68 5.71
N GLY A 59 -3.72 1.60 6.65
CA GLY A 59 -3.58 0.86 7.90
C GLY A 59 -4.23 -0.51 7.80
N ILE A 60 -3.66 -1.52 8.44
CA ILE A 60 -4.29 -2.85 8.61
C ILE A 60 -4.25 -3.18 10.09
N GLU A 61 -5.43 -3.29 10.70
CA GLU A 61 -5.60 -3.81 12.06
C GLU A 61 -6.13 -5.24 12.00
N ILE A 62 -5.58 -6.13 12.83
CA ILE A 62 -6.04 -7.52 12.96
C ILE A 62 -6.38 -7.74 14.42
N ASP A 63 -7.62 -8.17 14.67
CA ASP A 63 -8.15 -8.48 16.00
C ASP A 63 -8.86 -9.86 15.96
N PRO A 64 -9.27 -10.43 17.10
CA PRO A 64 -9.96 -11.72 17.12
C PRO A 64 -11.26 -11.78 16.32
N ASP A 65 -11.89 -10.64 16.06
CA ASP A 65 -13.16 -10.54 15.34
C ASP A 65 -12.96 -10.30 13.83
N GLY A 66 -11.72 -10.02 13.38
CA GLY A 66 -11.41 -9.93 11.96
C GLY A 66 -10.22 -9.03 11.60
N THR A 67 -10.25 -8.53 10.37
CA THR A 67 -9.26 -7.63 9.79
C THR A 67 -9.92 -6.34 9.33
N THR A 68 -9.32 -5.21 9.65
CA THR A 68 -9.82 -3.88 9.35
C THR A 68 -8.80 -3.07 8.56
N PRO A 69 -8.86 -3.05 7.22
CA PRO A 69 -8.21 -2.02 6.42
C PRO A 69 -8.82 -0.64 6.66
N SER A 70 -7.95 0.35 6.84
CA SER A 70 -8.31 1.76 6.94
C SER A 70 -7.55 2.59 5.90
N PHE A 71 -8.25 3.54 5.30
CA PHE A 71 -7.79 4.37 4.20
C PHE A 71 -7.80 5.83 4.64
N GLU A 72 -6.64 6.45 4.60
CA GLU A 72 -6.49 7.89 4.67
C GLU A 72 -6.08 8.37 3.29
N SER A 73 -7.00 8.99 2.54
CA SER A 73 -6.68 9.51 1.22
C SER A 73 -6.18 10.95 1.24
N SER A 74 -5.41 11.30 0.22
CA SER A 74 -5.24 12.69 -0.20
C SER A 74 -6.39 13.13 -1.11
N TYR A 75 -7.02 12.17 -1.81
CA TYR A 75 -8.19 12.38 -2.67
C TYR A 75 -8.96 11.07 -2.85
N GLY A 76 -10.29 11.10 -2.71
CA GLY A 76 -11.13 9.92 -2.91
C GLY A 76 -11.39 9.15 -1.61
N VAL A 77 -11.12 7.84 -1.59
CA VAL A 77 -11.54 6.91 -0.54
C VAL A 77 -10.94 7.17 0.85
N HIS A 78 -11.81 7.57 1.78
CA HIS A 78 -11.50 7.63 3.21
C HIS A 78 -12.33 6.61 4.01
N GLY A 79 -11.82 6.15 5.14
CA GLY A 79 -12.59 5.38 6.12
C GLY A 79 -12.05 3.97 6.33
N ARG A 80 -12.91 3.00 6.61
CA ARG A 80 -12.50 1.63 6.97
C ARG A 80 -13.52 0.58 6.57
N ILE A 81 -13.03 -0.65 6.43
CA ILE A 81 -13.86 -1.84 6.23
C ILE A 81 -13.45 -2.87 7.26
N LYS A 82 -14.35 -3.31 8.14
CA LYS A 82 -14.11 -4.47 9.01
C LYS A 82 -14.66 -5.71 8.34
N ALA A 83 -13.88 -6.78 8.26
CA ALA A 83 -14.28 -8.03 7.63
C ALA A 83 -13.71 -9.22 8.38
N ARG A 84 -14.33 -10.40 8.28
CA ARG A 84 -13.75 -11.61 8.92
C ARG A 84 -12.42 -11.99 8.29
N ARG A 85 -12.26 -11.76 6.98
CA ARG A 85 -11.03 -12.11 6.26
C ARG A 85 -10.77 -11.14 5.11
N VAL A 86 -9.51 -10.78 4.94
CA VAL A 86 -8.99 -10.02 3.79
C VAL A 86 -7.87 -10.83 3.15
N ALA A 87 -7.90 -10.95 1.82
CA ALA A 87 -6.79 -11.49 1.05
C ALA A 87 -6.10 -10.37 0.27
N VAL A 88 -4.78 -10.47 0.12
CA VAL A 88 -3.97 -9.51 -0.63
C VAL A 88 -3.24 -10.26 -1.75
N SER A 89 -3.37 -9.78 -2.99
CA SER A 89 -2.57 -10.25 -4.12
C SER A 89 -1.75 -9.10 -4.70
N PHE A 90 -0.61 -9.47 -5.30
CA PHE A 90 0.35 -8.54 -5.89
C PHE A 90 0.63 -8.98 -7.32
N GLU A 91 0.41 -8.08 -8.27
CA GLU A 91 0.71 -8.31 -9.68
C GLU A 91 1.72 -7.28 -10.16
N PRO A 92 2.84 -7.69 -10.80
CA PRO A 92 3.75 -6.73 -11.41
C PRO A 92 3.03 -5.98 -12.53
N ARG A 93 3.07 -4.65 -12.50
CA ARG A 93 2.57 -3.85 -13.61
C ARG A 93 3.55 -3.98 -14.78
N ALA A 94 3.07 -4.45 -15.93
CA ALA A 94 3.92 -4.62 -17.10
C ALA A 94 4.57 -3.29 -17.50
N ALA A 95 5.88 -3.31 -17.77
CA ALA A 95 6.60 -2.12 -18.22
C ALA A 95 6.06 -1.70 -19.60
N GLY A 96 5.41 -0.54 -19.68
CA GLY A 96 4.94 0.05 -20.94
C GLY A 96 3.43 0.30 -21.05
N SER A 97 2.63 0.09 -19.99
CA SER A 97 1.23 0.53 -19.95
C SER A 97 1.09 1.94 -19.35
N SER A 98 1.72 2.94 -19.99
CA SER A 98 1.31 4.35 -19.96
C SER A 98 2.08 5.15 -21.00
#